data_AF-A0A7C1SVW5-F1
#
_entry.id   AF-A0A7C1SVW5-F1
#
_cell.length_a   1.000
_cell.length_b   1.000
_cell.length_c   1.000
_cell.angle_alpha   90.00
_cell.angle_beta   90.00
_cell.angle_gamma   90.00
#
_symmetry.space_group_name_H-M   'P 1'
#
loop_
_entity.id
_entity.type
_entity.pdbx_description
1 polymer ?
#
loop_
_entity_poly.entity_id
_entity_poly.type
_entity_poly.pdbx_seq_one_letter_code
_entity_poly.pdbx_strand_id
1 'polypeptide(L)'
;MTLTIKSVSKDSEIYSFAKEIEINNHRLQTPFPVKNPTIAQETMPTSLPNEMYEFWSTFNIKEVLNAPIDNNLGDKVIKRYRNKNIGTIKNKPKIFLTSYKDIKGNPFKVFDKKLIEFMIDASYLYTDVVTFPIINGVRDIVNNPSILQDYLDFIDLCYEIAETLNNKPIMGIIPPIPPAYIPKIVDKFYSLGLMIFCFDFNGSSLSAYYPHYSQVFRTLYNIDRAKLEEIIKYVINLKLPSNRNRYNPFPAEDLLTPFVGTDILGINHLSGGSSTRKTPQKKGTRRTTKTTTKVNTNLLNTNEYTYHRISSKSDFEKVFSRPLIKPSFQNFTTATYSKRNTFQKKFNYANLTTEMNNLHKIIKNNESVLKFLTYKKGIKDQIDNKVKWLDNFIRMKSLYDF
;
A
#
# COMPACT_ATOMS: atom_id res chain seq x y z
N MET A 1 4.56 -14.05 20.91
CA MET A 1 3.49 -13.53 20.04
C MET A 1 3.77 -14.02 18.63
N THR A 2 2.80 -14.60 17.94
CA THR A 2 3.07 -15.49 16.81
C THR A 2 2.54 -14.88 15.52
N LEU A 3 3.45 -14.50 14.62
CA LEU A 3 3.14 -14.43 13.19
C LEU A 3 3.40 -15.82 12.63
N THR A 4 2.36 -16.46 12.07
CA THR A 4 2.54 -17.70 11.32
C THR A 4 2.11 -17.46 9.88
N ILE A 5 2.86 -18.05 8.95
CA ILE A 5 2.63 -17.91 7.51
C ILE A 5 2.64 -19.32 6.94
N LYS A 6 1.53 -19.70 6.31
CA LYS A 6 1.38 -20.97 5.62
C LYS A 6 1.02 -20.71 4.16
N SER A 7 1.92 -21.07 3.26
CA SER A 7 1.63 -21.15 1.83
C SER A 7 0.68 -22.33 1.58
N VAL A 8 -0.52 -22.06 1.05
CA VAL A 8 -1.53 -23.08 0.76
C VAL A 8 -1.41 -23.56 -0.69
N SER A 9 -1.18 -22.62 -1.60
CA SER A 9 -0.94 -22.89 -3.01
C SER A 9 -0.19 -21.72 -3.66
N LYS A 10 0.38 -21.97 -4.85
CA LYS A 10 1.06 -20.96 -5.66
C LYS A 10 0.75 -21.12 -7.14
N ASP A 11 0.59 -19.99 -7.80
CA ASP A 11 0.71 -19.92 -9.26
C ASP A 11 2.16 -19.58 -9.59
N SER A 12 2.88 -20.54 -10.18
CA SER A 12 4.32 -20.40 -10.46
C SER A 12 4.60 -19.60 -11.74
N GLU A 13 3.60 -19.29 -12.56
CA GLU A 13 3.77 -18.50 -13.79
C GLU A 13 3.90 -17.01 -13.45
N ILE A 14 3.13 -16.54 -12.47
CA ILE A 14 3.10 -15.14 -12.06
C ILE A 14 3.55 -14.92 -10.61
N TYR A 15 4.03 -15.98 -9.95
CA TYR A 15 4.55 -15.97 -8.57
C TYR A 15 3.55 -15.34 -7.59
N SER A 16 2.27 -15.67 -7.76
CA SER A 16 1.20 -15.33 -6.84
C SER A 16 0.93 -16.49 -5.88
N PHE A 17 0.58 -16.14 -4.65
CA PHE A 17 0.44 -17.10 -3.56
C PHE A 17 -0.94 -16.97 -2.92
N ALA A 18 -1.54 -18.12 -2.61
CA ALA A 18 -2.64 -18.20 -1.66
C ALA A 18 -2.02 -18.60 -0.32
N LYS A 19 -1.97 -17.67 0.64
CA LYS A 19 -1.43 -17.94 1.98
C LYS A 19 -2.51 -17.80 3.04
N GLU A 20 -2.38 -18.58 4.09
CA GLU A 20 -3.04 -18.40 5.37
C GLU A 20 -2.04 -17.79 6.33
N ILE A 21 -2.35 -16.63 6.89
CA ILE A 21 -1.51 -15.93 7.86
C ILE A 21 -2.26 -15.80 9.17
N GLU A 22 -1.56 -15.94 10.29
CA GLU A 22 -2.11 -15.67 11.62
C GLU A 22 -1.33 -14.54 12.26
N ILE A 23 -2.03 -13.47 12.64
CA ILE A 23 -1.48 -12.32 13.38
C ILE A 23 -2.29 -12.22 14.68
N ASN A 24 -1.68 -12.52 15.81
CA ASN A 24 -2.32 -12.42 17.14
C ASN A 24 -3.67 -13.15 17.22
N ASN A 25 -3.68 -14.43 16.84
CA ASN A 25 -4.87 -15.29 16.79
C ASN A 25 -5.92 -14.90 15.74
N HIS A 26 -5.65 -13.89 14.90
CA HIS A 26 -6.50 -13.54 13.77
C HIS A 26 -5.96 -14.19 12.51
N ARG A 27 -6.76 -15.10 11.95
CA ARG A 27 -6.47 -15.75 10.68
C ARG A 27 -6.95 -14.90 9.52
N LEU A 28 -6.08 -14.70 8.55
CA LEU A 28 -6.34 -13.95 7.32
C LEU A 28 -5.88 -14.77 6.12
N GLN A 29 -6.52 -14.57 4.97
CA GLN A 29 -6.18 -15.22 3.71
C GLN A 29 -5.66 -14.20 2.69
N THR A 30 -4.51 -14.45 2.09
CA THR A 30 -3.91 -13.54 1.09
C THR A 30 -4.24 -13.97 -0.35
N PRO A 31 -4.37 -13.03 -1.30
CA PRO A 31 -4.20 -11.59 -1.09
C PRO A 31 -5.42 -10.91 -0.46
N PHE A 32 -5.23 -9.74 0.16
CA PHE A 32 -6.33 -8.87 0.59
C PHE A 32 -5.91 -7.39 0.70
N PRO A 33 -6.83 -6.43 0.56
CA PRO A 33 -6.57 -5.03 0.89
C PRO A 33 -6.82 -4.74 2.37
N VAL A 34 -6.02 -3.84 2.95
CA VAL A 34 -6.33 -3.29 4.28
C VAL A 34 -7.45 -2.27 4.23
N LYS A 35 -8.14 -2.11 5.35
CA LYS A 35 -9.26 -1.20 5.52
C LYS A 35 -8.79 0.09 6.16
N ASN A 36 -9.10 1.22 5.54
CA ASN A 36 -8.90 2.51 6.17
C ASN A 36 -9.92 2.69 7.32
N PRO A 37 -9.50 3.05 8.55
CA PRO A 37 -10.40 3.29 9.68
C PRO A 37 -11.53 4.29 9.40
N THR A 38 -11.37 5.23 8.45
CA THR A 38 -12.45 6.14 8.06
C THR A 38 -13.62 5.44 7.36
N ILE A 39 -13.42 4.22 6.87
CA ILE A 39 -14.44 3.37 6.23
C ILE A 39 -15.22 2.57 7.29
N ALA A 40 -14.64 2.38 8.48
CA ALA A 40 -15.14 1.49 9.53
C ALA A 40 -16.34 2.03 10.32
N GLN A 41 -16.63 3.34 10.22
CA GLN A 41 -17.70 4.01 10.96
C GLN A 41 -19.10 3.82 10.32
N GLU A 42 -19.21 3.01 9.28
CA GLU A 42 -20.45 2.85 8.54
C GLU A 42 -20.69 1.39 8.14
N THR A 43 -21.95 1.04 7.83
CA THR A 43 -22.36 -0.33 7.49
C THR A 43 -21.62 -0.86 6.25
N MET A 44 -20.96 -2.00 6.42
CA MET A 44 -20.30 -2.79 5.37
C MET A 44 -21.02 -4.14 5.22
N PRO A 45 -20.96 -4.81 4.06
CA PRO A 45 -21.47 -6.17 3.94
C PRO A 45 -20.81 -7.08 4.98
N THR A 46 -21.61 -7.84 5.73
CA THR A 46 -21.13 -8.78 6.78
C THR A 46 -20.31 -9.94 6.21
N SER A 47 -20.39 -10.16 4.90
CA SER A 47 -19.75 -11.25 4.18
C SER A 47 -18.32 -10.95 3.67
N LEU A 48 -17.74 -9.79 3.98
CA LEU A 48 -16.40 -9.47 3.48
C LEU A 48 -15.33 -10.31 4.21
N PRO A 49 -14.54 -11.13 3.48
CA PRO A 49 -13.47 -11.93 4.05
C PRO A 49 -12.29 -11.04 4.42
N ASN A 50 -11.59 -11.39 5.50
CA ASN A 50 -10.41 -10.70 6.04
C ASN A 50 -10.66 -9.23 6.42
N GLU A 51 -10.37 -8.86 7.65
CA GLU A 51 -10.41 -7.46 8.07
C GLU A 51 -9.17 -7.12 8.86
N MET A 52 -8.37 -6.22 8.31
CA MET A 52 -7.19 -5.63 8.93
C MET A 52 -7.22 -4.13 8.70
N TYR A 53 -6.86 -3.34 9.71
CA TYR A 53 -6.91 -1.88 9.65
C TYR A 53 -5.53 -1.26 9.53
N GLU A 54 -5.40 -0.28 8.66
CA GLU A 54 -4.16 0.50 8.53
C GLU A 54 -4.40 1.95 8.96
N PHE A 55 -3.67 2.35 9.99
CA PHE A 55 -3.59 3.72 10.47
C PHE A 55 -2.34 4.36 9.91
N TRP A 56 -2.37 5.69 9.79
CA TRP A 56 -1.19 6.43 9.42
C TRP A 56 -1.18 7.84 9.98
N SER A 57 0.03 8.33 10.28
CA SER A 57 0.27 9.70 10.74
C SER A 57 1.61 10.23 10.22
N THR A 58 1.62 11.50 9.81
CA THR A 58 2.85 12.24 9.52
C THR A 58 3.18 13.17 10.68
N PHE A 59 4.42 13.10 11.15
CA PHE A 59 4.94 13.92 12.23
C PHE A 59 5.82 15.06 11.68
N ASN A 60 5.80 16.21 12.35
CA ASN A 60 6.78 17.25 12.09
C ASN A 60 8.01 16.98 12.96
N ILE A 61 9.20 16.98 12.34
CA ILE A 61 10.46 16.65 13.01
C ILE A 61 10.71 17.57 14.21
N LYS A 62 10.50 18.88 14.05
CA LYS A 62 10.73 19.85 15.13
C LYS A 62 9.75 19.67 16.28
N GLU A 63 8.49 19.36 15.98
CA GLU A 63 7.48 19.10 17.03
C GLU A 63 7.85 17.88 17.88
N VAL A 64 8.40 16.82 17.28
CA VAL A 64 8.81 15.62 18.02
C VAL A 64 10.09 15.88 18.82
N LEU A 65 11.12 16.46 18.20
CA LEU A 65 12.41 16.67 18.85
C LEU A 65 12.31 17.64 20.04
N ASN A 66 11.51 18.71 19.87
CA ASN A 66 11.29 19.75 20.89
C ASN A 66 10.10 19.44 21.81
N ALA A 67 9.45 18.28 21.68
CA ALA A 67 8.40 17.91 22.61
C ALA A 67 8.98 17.91 24.04
N PRO A 68 8.34 18.60 25.00
CA PRO A 68 8.73 18.50 26.40
C PRO A 68 8.65 17.04 26.86
N ILE A 69 9.28 16.73 27.99
CA ILE A 69 9.15 15.41 28.63
C ILE A 69 7.67 15.15 29.03
N ASP A 70 6.85 16.21 29.15
CA ASP A 70 5.40 16.05 29.25
C ASP A 70 4.80 15.56 27.91
N ASN A 71 4.10 14.44 27.97
CA ASN A 71 3.74 13.61 26.81
C ASN A 71 2.67 14.23 25.88
N ASN A 72 2.51 15.55 25.79
CA ASN A 72 1.44 16.23 25.04
C ASN A 72 1.33 15.78 23.57
N LEU A 73 2.46 15.50 22.89
CA LEU A 73 2.45 14.99 21.53
C LEU A 73 2.03 13.52 21.48
N GLY A 74 2.58 12.69 22.37
CA GLY A 74 2.18 11.30 22.58
C GLY A 74 0.68 11.19 22.86
N ASP A 75 0.16 12.01 23.77
CA ASP A 75 -1.26 12.08 24.14
C ASP A 75 -2.15 12.45 22.97
N LYS A 76 -1.71 13.34 22.08
CA LYS A 76 -2.45 13.64 20.84
C LYS A 76 -2.50 12.43 19.91
N VAL A 77 -1.41 11.66 19.80
CA VAL A 77 -1.38 10.41 19.01
C VAL A 77 -2.25 9.35 19.66
N ILE A 78 -2.09 9.12 20.97
CA ILE A 78 -2.92 8.24 21.81
C ILE A 78 -4.39 8.56 21.57
N LYS A 79 -4.80 9.82 21.73
CA LYS A 79 -6.19 10.25 21.62
C LYS A 79 -6.74 10.06 20.21
N ARG A 80 -5.96 10.43 19.17
CA ARG A 80 -6.37 10.22 17.77
C ARG A 80 -6.54 8.74 17.44
N TYR A 81 -5.63 7.89 17.91
CA TYR A 81 -5.70 6.46 17.70
C TYR A 81 -6.87 5.84 18.48
N ARG A 82 -6.98 6.10 19.79
CA ARG A 82 -8.08 5.61 20.65
C ARG A 82 -9.45 5.97 20.08
N ASN A 83 -9.64 7.22 19.63
CA ASN A 83 -10.91 7.67 19.05
C ASN A 83 -11.27 6.94 17.75
N LYS A 84 -10.28 6.43 17.01
CA LYS A 84 -10.49 5.65 15.80
C LYS A 84 -10.52 4.14 16.06
N ASN A 85 -10.00 3.67 17.20
CA ASN A 85 -9.97 2.27 17.60
C ASN A 85 -11.20 1.92 18.46
N ILE A 86 -12.38 2.00 17.85
CA ILE A 86 -13.67 1.80 18.51
C ILE A 86 -14.44 0.63 17.89
N GLY A 87 -15.42 0.09 18.63
CA GLY A 87 -16.33 -0.94 18.14
C GLY A 87 -15.61 -2.18 17.60
N THR A 88 -15.96 -2.57 16.37
CA THR A 88 -15.43 -3.78 15.71
C THR A 88 -13.94 -3.72 15.40
N ILE A 89 -13.33 -2.52 15.31
CA ILE A 89 -11.90 -2.35 15.02
C ILE A 89 -11.04 -2.88 16.17
N LYS A 90 -11.53 -2.78 17.42
CA LYS A 90 -10.76 -3.11 18.63
C LYS A 90 -10.17 -4.51 18.58
N ASN A 91 -10.94 -5.45 18.04
CA ASN A 91 -10.65 -6.89 18.03
C ASN A 91 -10.23 -7.39 16.63
N LYS A 92 -9.56 -6.55 15.85
CA LYS A 92 -9.04 -6.88 14.53
C LYS A 92 -7.56 -6.54 14.43
N PRO A 93 -6.79 -7.21 13.55
CA PRO A 93 -5.40 -6.87 13.27
C PRO A 93 -5.23 -5.45 12.77
N LYS A 94 -4.19 -4.77 13.24
CA LYS A 94 -3.93 -3.35 13.00
C LYS A 94 -2.46 -3.12 12.69
N ILE A 95 -2.22 -2.25 11.71
CA ILE A 95 -0.91 -1.65 11.40
C ILE A 95 -1.02 -0.14 11.56
N PHE A 96 0.06 0.49 11.98
CA PHE A 96 0.17 1.93 12.12
C PHE A 96 1.50 2.37 11.54
N LEU A 97 1.41 2.97 10.36
CA LEU A 97 2.55 3.51 9.67
C LEU A 97 2.81 4.94 10.13
N THR A 98 4.07 5.25 10.35
CA THR A 98 4.52 6.58 10.73
C THR A 98 5.34 7.16 9.60
N SER A 99 5.25 8.47 9.39
CA SER A 99 6.11 9.18 8.46
C SER A 99 6.41 10.57 9.00
N TYR A 100 7.28 11.31 8.34
CA TYR A 100 7.65 12.65 8.73
C TYR A 100 7.67 13.58 7.51
N LYS A 101 7.50 14.87 7.79
CA LYS A 101 7.53 15.96 6.81
C LYS A 101 8.62 16.96 7.17
N ASP A 102 8.88 17.88 6.24
CA ASP A 102 9.84 18.98 6.40
C ASP A 102 11.31 18.53 6.50
N ILE A 103 11.64 17.40 5.87
CA ILE A 103 13.01 16.88 5.74
C ILE A 103 13.83 17.82 4.87
N LYS A 104 15.02 18.19 5.33
CA LYS A 104 16.03 18.89 4.52
C LYS A 104 17.27 18.01 4.42
N GLY A 105 17.78 17.83 3.20
CA GLY A 105 18.96 17.00 2.96
C GLY A 105 18.65 15.50 2.92
N ASN A 106 19.61 14.68 3.34
CA ASN A 106 19.50 13.23 3.30
C ASN A 106 18.50 12.71 4.35
N PRO A 107 17.32 12.18 3.97
CA PRO A 107 16.29 11.74 4.91
C PRO A 107 16.74 10.68 5.91
N PHE A 108 17.79 9.90 5.59
CA PHE A 108 18.32 8.86 6.49
C PHE A 108 19.21 9.42 7.60
N LYS A 109 19.81 10.60 7.40
CA LYS A 109 20.65 11.29 8.39
C LYS A 109 19.91 12.32 9.23
N VAL A 110 18.68 12.67 8.86
CA VAL A 110 17.84 13.59 9.66
C VAL A 110 17.29 12.89 10.91
N PHE A 111 17.39 11.56 10.99
CA PHE A 111 16.91 10.82 12.13
C PHE A 111 17.86 10.87 13.31
N ASP A 112 17.48 11.69 14.28
CA ASP A 112 17.90 11.49 15.67
C ASP A 112 17.30 10.17 16.19
N LYS A 113 18.05 9.45 17.04
CA LYS A 113 17.58 8.23 17.71
C LYS A 113 16.24 8.47 18.42
N LYS A 114 16.07 9.62 19.09
CA LYS A 114 14.82 10.02 19.77
C LYS A 114 13.62 10.06 18.83
N LEU A 115 13.82 10.49 17.58
CA LEU A 115 12.75 10.57 16.58
C LEU A 115 12.32 9.17 16.11
N ILE A 116 13.28 8.25 15.92
CA ILE A 116 12.98 6.87 15.53
C ILE A 116 12.29 6.14 16.67
N GLU A 117 12.79 6.27 17.91
CA GLU A 117 12.16 5.71 19.12
C GLU A 117 10.69 6.13 19.21
N PHE A 118 10.40 7.42 19.12
CA PHE A 118 9.01 7.91 19.16
C PHE A 118 8.12 7.25 18.10
N MET A 119 8.61 7.07 16.88
CA MET A 119 7.83 6.49 15.78
C MET A 119 7.63 4.99 15.92
N ILE A 120 8.65 4.27 16.38
CA ILE A 120 8.58 2.82 16.63
C ILE A 120 7.68 2.56 17.83
N ASP A 121 7.79 3.33 18.91
CA ASP A 121 6.92 3.25 20.08
C ASP A 121 5.46 3.51 19.71
N ALA A 122 5.23 4.55 18.89
CA ALA A 122 3.90 4.84 18.39
C ALA A 122 3.34 3.65 17.57
N SER A 123 4.15 3.06 16.69
CA SER A 123 3.75 1.84 15.97
C SER A 123 3.46 0.69 16.94
N TYR A 124 4.38 0.39 17.86
CA TYR A 124 4.26 -0.69 18.82
C TYR A 124 3.01 -0.58 19.70
N LEU A 125 2.72 0.58 20.29
CA LEU A 125 1.60 0.76 21.22
C LEU A 125 0.22 0.49 20.60
N TYR A 126 0.10 0.64 19.28
CA TYR A 126 -1.20 0.71 18.60
C TYR A 126 -1.42 -0.38 17.55
N THR A 127 -0.57 -1.38 17.49
CA THR A 127 -0.61 -2.32 16.39
C THR A 127 -0.28 -3.72 16.82
N ASP A 128 -0.53 -4.63 15.88
CA ASP A 128 -0.19 -6.04 15.96
C ASP A 128 1.16 -6.32 15.29
N VAL A 129 1.70 -5.35 14.55
CA VAL A 129 2.96 -5.42 13.79
C VAL A 129 3.70 -4.09 13.93
N VAL A 130 4.93 -4.13 14.42
CA VAL A 130 5.80 -2.96 14.51
C VAL A 130 6.31 -2.62 13.12
N THR A 131 6.21 -1.36 12.72
CA THR A 131 6.62 -0.92 11.39
C THR A 131 7.80 0.02 11.47
N PHE A 132 8.77 -0.14 10.58
CA PHE A 132 9.74 0.92 10.35
C PHE A 132 9.03 2.18 9.80
N PRO A 133 9.57 3.38 10.05
CA PRO A 133 9.02 4.62 9.50
C PRO A 133 9.05 4.67 7.96
N ILE A 134 8.03 5.27 7.35
CA ILE A 134 8.02 5.62 5.93
C ILE A 134 8.93 6.84 5.72
N ILE A 135 9.87 6.70 4.78
CA ILE A 135 10.89 7.69 4.46
C ILE A 135 10.49 8.47 3.21
N ASN A 136 10.06 9.71 3.39
CA ASN A 136 9.75 10.60 2.26
C ASN A 136 11.03 11.23 1.70
N GLY A 137 11.03 11.62 0.42
CA GLY A 137 12.14 12.38 -0.19
C GLY A 137 13.37 11.56 -0.61
N VAL A 138 13.34 10.22 -0.50
CA VAL A 138 14.45 9.35 -0.93
C VAL A 138 14.79 9.56 -2.40
N ARG A 139 13.79 9.78 -3.26
CA ARG A 139 13.98 10.08 -4.68
C ARG A 139 14.81 11.35 -4.95
N ASP A 140 14.76 12.31 -4.04
CA ASP A 140 15.43 13.60 -4.22
C ASP A 140 16.95 13.50 -3.98
N ILE A 141 17.41 12.40 -3.39
CA ILE A 141 18.82 12.18 -3.03
C ILE A 141 19.40 10.90 -3.61
N VAL A 142 18.75 10.25 -4.59
CA VAL A 142 19.20 8.96 -5.17
C VAL A 142 20.60 9.00 -5.76
N ASN A 143 21.08 10.18 -6.14
CA ASN A 143 22.44 10.38 -6.66
C ASN A 143 23.50 10.48 -5.56
N ASN A 144 23.12 10.47 -4.28
CA ASN A 144 24.07 10.45 -3.18
C ASN A 144 24.75 9.07 -3.11
N PRO A 145 26.08 8.97 -3.27
CA PRO A 145 26.79 7.70 -3.22
C PRO A 145 26.62 6.92 -1.90
N SER A 146 26.40 7.63 -0.78
CA SER A 146 26.24 6.99 0.54
C SER A 146 24.82 6.49 0.82
N ILE A 147 23.85 6.75 -0.06
CA ILE A 147 22.42 6.54 0.23
C ILE A 147 22.09 5.12 0.68
N LEU A 148 22.76 4.12 0.09
CA LEU A 148 22.55 2.72 0.47
C LEU A 148 23.06 2.47 1.88
N GLN A 149 24.30 2.88 2.19
CA GLN A 149 24.88 2.67 3.52
C GLN A 149 24.07 3.41 4.58
N ASP A 150 23.71 4.67 4.32
CA ASP A 150 22.91 5.46 5.26
C ASP A 150 21.54 4.80 5.55
N TYR A 151 20.95 4.14 4.55
CA TYR A 151 19.72 3.41 4.73
C TYR A 151 19.90 2.06 5.45
N LEU A 152 21.01 1.35 5.22
CA LEU A 152 21.33 0.15 5.99
C LEU A 152 21.56 0.48 7.48
N ASP A 153 22.28 1.57 7.77
CA ASP A 153 22.48 2.06 9.14
C ASP A 153 21.13 2.45 9.78
N PHE A 154 20.23 3.07 9.01
CA PHE A 154 18.88 3.36 9.45
C PHE A 154 18.07 2.09 9.77
N ILE A 155 18.20 1.03 8.97
CA ILE A 155 17.57 -0.27 9.23
C ILE A 155 18.07 -0.85 10.56
N ASP A 156 19.39 -0.82 10.79
CA ASP A 156 20.00 -1.33 12.02
C ASP A 156 19.46 -0.60 13.25
N LEU A 157 19.42 0.73 13.21
CA LEU A 157 18.89 1.54 14.30
C LEU A 157 17.40 1.26 14.55
N CYS A 158 16.59 1.14 13.49
CA CYS A 158 15.18 0.81 13.64
C CYS A 158 14.97 -0.59 14.24
N TYR A 159 15.76 -1.56 13.81
CA TYR A 159 15.67 -2.92 14.31
C TYR A 159 16.09 -3.01 15.78
N GLU A 160 17.23 -2.39 16.16
CA GLU A 160 17.70 -2.33 17.54
C GLU A 160 16.61 -1.80 18.48
N ILE A 161 15.99 -0.67 18.12
CA ILE A 161 14.92 -0.06 18.91
C ILE A 161 13.69 -0.96 18.96
N ALA A 162 13.24 -1.52 17.82
CA ALA A 162 12.05 -2.37 17.78
C ALA A 162 12.22 -3.66 18.60
N GLU A 163 13.41 -4.25 18.59
CA GLU A 163 13.76 -5.43 19.39
C GLU A 163 13.79 -5.14 20.90
N THR A 164 14.02 -3.91 21.35
CA THR A 164 13.92 -3.61 22.80
C THR A 164 12.51 -3.87 23.37
N LEU A 165 11.49 -3.90 22.51
CA LEU A 165 10.09 -4.14 22.87
C LEU A 165 9.66 -5.61 22.64
N ASN A 166 10.58 -6.47 22.14
CA ASN A 166 10.41 -7.72 21.38
C ASN A 166 9.23 -8.63 21.78
N ASN A 167 8.03 -8.23 21.38
CA ASN A 167 6.86 -9.09 21.45
C ASN A 167 6.03 -9.04 20.18
N LYS A 168 6.47 -8.41 19.08
CA LYS A 168 5.62 -8.26 17.88
C LYS A 168 6.43 -8.49 16.62
N PRO A 169 5.83 -9.06 15.56
CA PRO A 169 6.50 -9.12 14.26
C PRO A 169 6.86 -7.71 13.79
N ILE A 170 8.03 -7.58 13.17
CA ILE A 170 8.55 -6.33 12.63
C ILE A 170 8.38 -6.34 11.11
N MET A 171 7.93 -5.21 10.58
CA MET A 171 7.77 -4.94 9.16
C MET A 171 8.78 -3.89 8.70
N GLY A 172 9.72 -4.32 7.87
CA GLY A 172 10.67 -3.44 7.20
C GLY A 172 10.02 -2.71 6.02
N ILE A 173 10.46 -1.48 5.73
CA ILE A 173 9.94 -0.69 4.60
C ILE A 173 11.03 -0.47 3.56
N ILE A 174 10.91 -1.06 2.38
CA ILE A 174 11.76 -0.80 1.21
C ILE A 174 11.32 0.53 0.56
N PRO A 175 12.14 1.59 0.64
CA PRO A 175 11.79 2.92 0.10
C PRO A 175 11.95 2.96 -1.43
N PRO A 176 11.55 4.06 -2.07
CA PRO A 176 11.72 4.25 -3.51
C PRO A 176 13.18 4.53 -3.93
N ILE A 177 14.06 3.56 -3.74
CA ILE A 177 15.52 3.59 -3.95
C ILE A 177 15.91 2.87 -5.26
N PRO A 178 17.08 3.14 -5.91
CA PRO A 178 17.46 2.45 -7.14
C PRO A 178 17.40 0.91 -7.04
N PRO A 179 16.95 0.20 -8.11
CA PRO A 179 16.79 -1.26 -8.09
C PRO A 179 18.06 -2.01 -7.70
N ALA A 180 19.23 -1.53 -8.12
CA ALA A 180 20.53 -2.15 -7.82
C ALA A 180 20.84 -2.24 -6.31
N TYR A 181 20.16 -1.43 -5.48
CA TYR A 181 20.36 -1.40 -4.03
C TYR A 181 19.39 -2.32 -3.27
N ILE A 182 18.29 -2.72 -3.91
CA ILE A 182 17.26 -3.58 -3.32
C ILE A 182 17.83 -4.93 -2.85
N PRO A 183 18.76 -5.60 -3.55
CA PRO A 183 19.32 -6.86 -3.08
C PRO A 183 19.88 -6.78 -1.67
N LYS A 184 20.76 -5.80 -1.41
CA LYS A 184 21.38 -5.63 -0.08
C LYS A 184 20.37 -5.31 1.01
N ILE A 185 19.29 -4.60 0.68
CA ILE A 185 18.20 -4.28 1.61
C ILE A 185 17.43 -5.54 1.97
N VAL A 186 17.10 -6.35 0.97
CA VAL A 186 16.40 -7.63 1.14
C VAL A 186 17.26 -8.62 1.94
N ASP A 187 18.55 -8.74 1.61
CA ASP A 187 19.51 -9.54 2.38
C ASP A 187 19.57 -9.08 3.83
N LYS A 188 19.59 -7.76 4.07
CA LYS A 188 19.59 -7.19 5.41
C LYS A 188 18.32 -7.57 6.18
N PHE A 189 17.14 -7.31 5.62
CA PHE A 189 15.87 -7.68 6.24
C PHE A 189 15.79 -9.17 6.54
N TYR A 190 16.29 -10.01 5.63
CA TYR A 190 16.36 -11.45 5.82
C TYR A 190 17.29 -11.84 6.97
N SER A 191 18.50 -11.27 7.03
CA SER A 191 19.47 -11.53 8.12
C SER A 191 18.96 -11.13 9.50
N LEU A 192 18.05 -10.15 9.56
CA LEU A 192 17.37 -9.68 10.77
C LEU A 192 16.12 -10.50 11.11
N GLY A 193 15.81 -11.55 10.34
CA GLY A 193 14.65 -12.42 10.56
C GLY A 193 13.29 -11.76 10.29
N LEU A 194 13.24 -10.67 9.53
CA LEU A 194 11.99 -10.00 9.20
C LEU A 194 11.15 -10.87 8.26
N MET A 195 9.85 -10.99 8.56
CA MET A 195 8.90 -11.80 7.77
C MET A 195 7.87 -10.97 7.00
N ILE A 196 7.88 -9.64 7.15
CA ILE A 196 6.95 -8.74 6.47
C ILE A 196 7.75 -7.64 5.79
N PHE A 197 7.72 -7.62 4.46
CA PHE A 197 8.42 -6.62 3.65
C PHE A 197 7.40 -5.68 3.04
N CYS A 198 7.39 -4.44 3.51
CA CYS A 198 6.56 -3.38 2.96
C CYS A 198 7.33 -2.64 1.86
N PHE A 199 6.73 -2.55 0.69
CA PHE A 199 7.32 -1.87 -0.45
C PHE A 199 6.55 -0.58 -0.76
N ASP A 200 7.26 0.54 -0.72
CA ASP A 200 6.69 1.86 -0.95
C ASP A 200 6.77 2.25 -2.44
N PHE A 201 5.61 2.27 -3.12
CA PHE A 201 5.53 2.71 -4.52
C PHE A 201 5.72 4.22 -4.69
N ASN A 202 5.71 4.99 -3.61
CA ASN A 202 5.86 6.44 -3.60
C ASN A 202 5.00 7.12 -4.67
N GLY A 203 3.71 6.75 -4.72
CA GLY A 203 2.75 7.36 -5.64
C GLY A 203 2.99 6.98 -7.09
N SER A 204 3.63 5.85 -7.35
CA SER A 204 3.87 5.32 -8.69
C SER A 204 2.89 4.18 -8.99
N SER A 205 2.66 3.89 -10.28
CA SER A 205 1.92 2.71 -10.70
C SER A 205 2.84 1.49 -10.73
N LEU A 206 2.24 0.29 -10.77
CA LEU A 206 2.97 -0.95 -10.99
C LEU A 206 3.88 -0.85 -12.21
N SER A 207 3.36 -0.40 -13.35
CA SER A 207 4.09 -0.26 -14.62
C SER A 207 5.38 0.56 -14.48
N ALA A 208 5.38 1.65 -13.70
CA ALA A 208 6.54 2.51 -13.53
C ALA A 208 7.55 1.97 -12.51
N TYR A 209 7.09 1.19 -11.53
CA TYR A 209 7.91 0.72 -10.41
C TYR A 209 8.19 -0.78 -10.43
N TYR A 210 7.77 -1.45 -11.50
CA TYR A 210 7.90 -2.87 -11.67
C TYR A 210 9.36 -3.37 -11.57
N PRO A 211 10.39 -2.73 -12.18
CA PRO A 211 11.77 -3.20 -12.04
C PRO A 211 12.25 -3.21 -10.59
N HIS A 212 11.76 -2.27 -9.77
CA HIS A 212 12.09 -2.20 -8.35
C HIS A 212 11.37 -3.31 -7.59
N TYR A 213 10.07 -3.47 -7.84
CA TYR A 213 9.25 -4.48 -7.18
C TYR A 213 9.73 -5.90 -7.48
N SER A 214 9.96 -6.23 -8.76
CA SER A 214 10.46 -7.54 -9.21
C SER A 214 11.85 -7.88 -8.66
N GLN A 215 12.72 -6.89 -8.41
CA GLN A 215 14.03 -7.14 -7.80
C GLN A 215 13.91 -7.72 -6.38
N VAL A 216 12.84 -7.38 -5.64
CA VAL A 216 12.57 -7.99 -4.33
C VAL A 216 12.34 -9.50 -4.48
N PHE A 217 11.48 -9.89 -5.43
CA PHE A 217 11.16 -11.30 -5.69
C PHE A 217 12.39 -12.08 -6.12
N ARG A 218 13.18 -11.50 -7.03
CA ARG A 218 14.39 -12.13 -7.55
C ARG A 218 15.44 -12.31 -6.45
N THR A 219 15.63 -11.31 -5.60
CA THR A 219 16.57 -11.43 -4.49
C THR A 219 16.11 -12.51 -3.51
N LEU A 220 14.83 -12.50 -3.11
CA LEU A 220 14.27 -13.55 -2.25
C LEU A 220 14.43 -14.95 -2.86
N TYR A 221 14.14 -15.09 -4.16
CA TYR A 221 14.29 -16.35 -4.88
C TYR A 221 15.74 -16.85 -4.89
N ASN A 222 16.71 -15.93 -5.02
CA ASN A 222 18.14 -16.24 -5.03
C ASN A 222 18.71 -16.56 -3.65
N ILE A 223 18.16 -15.96 -2.58
CA ILE A 223 18.53 -16.30 -1.20
C ILE A 223 18.05 -17.72 -0.88
N ASP A 224 16.74 -17.94 -1.01
CA ASP A 224 16.10 -19.24 -0.79
C ASP A 224 14.68 -19.22 -1.39
N ARG A 225 14.45 -20.11 -2.35
CA ARG A 225 13.16 -20.23 -3.05
C ARG A 225 11.98 -20.42 -2.10
N ALA A 226 12.15 -21.10 -0.97
CA ALA A 226 11.10 -21.29 0.03
C ALA A 226 10.71 -19.97 0.71
N LYS A 227 11.65 -19.02 0.86
CA LYS A 227 11.41 -17.72 1.52
C LYS A 227 10.47 -16.82 0.76
N LEU A 228 10.38 -16.99 -0.56
CA LEU A 228 9.37 -16.29 -1.33
C LEU A 228 7.96 -16.65 -0.83
N GLU A 229 7.75 -17.87 -0.36
CA GLU A 229 6.47 -18.33 0.18
C GLU A 229 6.26 -17.89 1.63
N GLU A 230 7.34 -17.82 2.42
CA GLU A 230 7.32 -17.54 3.87
C GLU A 230 7.32 -16.04 4.24
N ILE A 231 7.52 -15.12 3.28
CA ILE A 231 7.53 -13.67 3.54
C ILE A 231 6.25 -13.02 3.04
N ILE A 232 5.61 -12.21 3.89
CA ILE A 232 4.47 -11.36 3.51
C ILE A 232 4.99 -10.16 2.72
N LYS A 233 4.55 -10.01 1.47
CA LYS A 233 4.80 -8.79 0.68
C LYS A 233 3.64 -7.83 0.84
N TYR A 234 3.94 -6.71 1.48
CA TYR A 234 3.02 -5.61 1.72
C TYR A 234 3.33 -4.46 0.77
N VAL A 235 2.32 -3.78 0.23
CA VAL A 235 2.52 -2.66 -0.71
C VAL A 235 1.77 -1.43 -0.24
N ILE A 236 2.43 -0.27 -0.19
CA ILE A 236 1.81 1.03 0.11
C ILE A 236 2.00 2.03 -1.02
N ASN A 237 1.21 3.10 -0.99
CA ASN A 237 1.36 4.26 -1.89
C ASN A 237 1.26 3.92 -3.39
N LEU A 238 0.59 2.82 -3.73
CA LEU A 238 0.27 2.49 -5.10
C LEU A 238 -0.70 3.54 -5.68
N LYS A 239 -0.34 4.13 -6.81
CA LYS A 239 -1.16 5.16 -7.45
C LYS A 239 -2.07 4.57 -8.50
N LEU A 240 -3.31 5.07 -8.54
CA LEU A 240 -4.22 4.85 -9.65
C LEU A 240 -3.60 5.28 -11.00
N PRO A 241 -3.94 4.61 -12.12
CA PRO A 241 -3.35 4.90 -13.42
C PRO A 241 -3.44 6.37 -13.85
N SER A 242 -2.40 6.86 -14.52
CA SER A 242 -2.24 8.26 -14.94
C SER A 242 -3.29 8.72 -15.97
N ASN A 243 -3.85 7.77 -16.74
CA ASN A 243 -4.83 8.02 -17.80
C ASN A 243 -6.25 8.31 -17.29
N ARG A 244 -6.45 8.41 -15.97
CA ARG A 244 -7.72 8.73 -15.31
C ARG A 244 -8.45 9.97 -15.84
N ASN A 245 -7.76 10.89 -16.51
CA ASN A 245 -8.34 12.11 -17.09
C ASN A 245 -8.62 12.01 -18.60
N ARG A 246 -8.07 10.99 -19.29
CA ARG A 246 -8.17 10.86 -20.76
C ARG A 246 -9.33 9.96 -21.21
N TYR A 247 -9.56 8.83 -20.52
CA TYR A 247 -10.53 7.81 -20.95
C TYR A 247 -11.57 7.47 -19.87
N ASN A 248 -12.81 7.16 -20.26
CA ASN A 248 -13.84 6.62 -19.37
C ASN A 248 -14.62 5.51 -20.09
N PRO A 249 -14.58 4.25 -19.64
CA PRO A 249 -13.75 3.74 -18.54
C PRO A 249 -12.23 3.90 -18.80
N PHE A 250 -11.43 3.80 -17.73
CA PHE A 250 -9.97 3.67 -17.84
C PHE A 250 -9.48 2.39 -17.15
N PRO A 251 -8.34 1.82 -17.59
CA PRO A 251 -7.77 0.61 -16.98
C PRO A 251 -7.57 0.71 -15.47
N ALA A 252 -7.81 -0.38 -14.75
CA ALA A 252 -7.47 -0.53 -13.33
C ALA A 252 -6.14 -1.29 -13.17
N GLU A 253 -5.03 -0.72 -13.65
CA GLU A 253 -3.72 -1.41 -13.65
C GLU A 253 -3.21 -1.75 -12.25
N ASP A 254 -3.64 -1.02 -11.23
CA ASP A 254 -3.33 -1.28 -9.84
C ASP A 254 -3.87 -2.65 -9.38
N LEU A 255 -4.96 -3.15 -10.00
CA LEU A 255 -5.44 -4.50 -9.78
C LEU A 255 -4.49 -5.59 -10.25
N LEU A 256 -3.48 -5.30 -11.08
CA LEU A 256 -2.48 -6.30 -11.45
C LEU A 256 -1.51 -6.62 -10.31
N THR A 257 -1.36 -5.71 -9.34
CA THR A 257 -0.34 -5.80 -8.29
C THR A 257 -0.47 -7.09 -7.44
N PRO A 258 -1.68 -7.47 -6.96
CA PRO A 258 -1.88 -8.75 -6.27
C PRO A 258 -1.62 -10.00 -7.12
N PHE A 259 -1.78 -9.87 -8.43
CA PHE A 259 -1.53 -10.95 -9.39
C PHE A 259 -0.05 -11.11 -9.73
N VAL A 260 0.81 -10.23 -9.22
CA VAL A 260 2.28 -10.37 -9.34
C VAL A 260 2.92 -10.56 -7.97
N GLY A 261 2.24 -11.35 -7.12
CA GLY A 261 2.78 -11.82 -5.85
C GLY A 261 2.69 -10.87 -4.66
N THR A 262 1.90 -9.80 -4.71
CA THR A 262 1.58 -9.00 -3.52
C THR A 262 0.59 -9.74 -2.61
N ASP A 263 0.93 -9.87 -1.33
CA ASP A 263 0.07 -10.53 -0.32
C ASP A 263 -0.93 -9.54 0.32
N ILE A 264 -0.50 -8.31 0.60
CA ILE A 264 -1.35 -7.30 1.24
C ILE A 264 -1.24 -5.95 0.54
N LEU A 265 -2.39 -5.38 0.18
CA LEU A 265 -2.49 -4.03 -0.39
C LEU A 265 -2.84 -2.99 0.70
N GLY A 266 -1.87 -2.13 1.01
CA GLY A 266 -2.00 -0.96 1.86
C GLY A 266 -2.68 0.23 1.20
N ILE A 267 -2.87 1.31 1.96
CA ILE A 267 -3.46 2.57 1.51
C ILE A 267 -2.38 3.55 1.00
N ASN A 268 -2.86 4.68 0.48
CA ASN A 268 -2.01 5.78 0.08
C ASN A 268 -1.80 6.77 1.24
N HIS A 269 -0.53 6.93 1.62
CA HIS A 269 0.02 7.76 2.68
C HIS A 269 0.72 9.00 2.13
N LEU A 270 0.75 9.20 0.81
CA LEU A 270 1.22 10.46 0.27
C LEU A 270 0.13 11.51 0.50
N SER A 271 0.37 12.43 1.43
CA SER A 271 -0.46 13.62 1.53
C SER A 271 -0.52 14.28 0.16
N GLY A 272 -1.72 14.55 -0.36
CA GLY A 272 -1.96 15.20 -1.66
C GLY A 272 -1.36 16.60 -1.82
N GLY A 273 -0.45 17.01 -0.94
CA GLY A 273 0.52 18.05 -1.20
C GLY A 273 1.66 17.46 -2.00
N SER A 274 1.55 17.56 -3.33
CA SER A 274 2.67 18.17 -4.03
C SER A 274 3.04 19.37 -3.15
N SER A 275 4.23 19.36 -2.56
CA SER A 275 4.89 20.62 -2.33
C SER A 275 4.96 21.20 -3.74
N THR A 276 3.94 21.99 -4.08
CA THR A 276 4.13 23.03 -5.03
C THR A 276 5.32 23.77 -4.43
N ARG A 277 6.53 23.51 -4.98
CA ARG A 277 7.33 24.64 -5.44
C ARG A 277 6.28 25.53 -6.04
N LYS A 278 5.89 26.56 -5.28
CA LYS A 278 5.02 27.61 -5.75
C LYS A 278 5.75 28.10 -6.97
N THR A 279 5.44 27.55 -8.15
CA THR A 279 5.85 28.14 -9.40
C THR A 279 5.38 29.57 -9.23
N PRO A 280 6.28 30.58 -9.27
CA PRO A 280 5.90 31.94 -8.99
C PRO A 280 4.66 32.22 -9.82
N GLN A 281 3.52 32.45 -9.17
CA GLN A 281 2.30 32.78 -9.87
C GLN A 281 2.65 34.06 -10.63
N LYS A 282 2.92 33.94 -11.94
CA LYS A 282 2.83 35.09 -12.84
C LYS A 282 1.42 35.64 -12.57
N LYS A 283 1.35 36.83 -11.97
CA LYS A 283 0.14 37.62 -11.82
C LYS A 283 -0.37 37.96 -13.22
N GLY A 284 -0.96 36.99 -13.90
CA GLY A 284 -1.61 37.13 -15.20
C GLY A 284 -3.09 36.84 -15.00
N THR A 285 -3.89 37.90 -15.10
CA THR A 285 -5.34 37.91 -15.42
C THR A 285 -6.11 36.63 -15.08
N ARG A 286 -6.82 36.66 -13.94
CA ARG A 286 -7.88 35.69 -13.59
C ARG A 286 -8.93 35.65 -14.71
N ARG A 287 -8.81 34.70 -15.64
CA ARG A 287 -9.96 34.25 -16.44
C ARG A 287 -10.92 33.55 -15.48
N THR A 288 -12.05 34.19 -15.18
CA THR A 288 -13.24 33.62 -14.55
C THR A 288 -13.88 32.59 -15.48
N THR A 289 -13.18 31.50 -15.77
CA THR A 289 -13.85 30.30 -16.24
C THR A 289 -14.56 29.70 -15.04
N LYS A 290 -15.91 29.72 -15.05
CA LYS A 290 -16.72 28.83 -14.23
C LYS A 290 -16.26 27.41 -14.54
N THR A 291 -15.26 26.93 -13.82
CA THR A 291 -14.88 25.53 -13.83
C THR A 291 -16.00 24.82 -13.11
N THR A 292 -16.97 24.34 -13.86
CA THR A 292 -17.87 23.29 -13.40
C THR A 292 -16.95 22.18 -12.89
N THR A 293 -16.84 22.08 -11.57
CA THR A 293 -16.06 21.06 -10.89
C THR A 293 -16.63 19.73 -11.38
N LYS A 294 -15.97 19.08 -12.34
CA LYS A 294 -16.45 17.80 -12.89
C LYS A 294 -16.54 16.83 -11.72
N VAL A 295 -17.77 16.55 -11.33
CA VAL A 295 -18.07 15.60 -10.27
C VAL A 295 -17.74 14.22 -10.81
N ASN A 296 -16.60 13.68 -10.38
CA ASN A 296 -16.11 12.39 -10.83
C ASN A 296 -15.91 11.49 -9.62
N THR A 297 -16.77 10.48 -9.48
CA THR A 297 -16.58 9.38 -8.54
C THR A 297 -16.09 8.17 -9.30
N ASN A 298 -14.84 7.77 -9.07
CA ASN A 298 -14.19 6.68 -9.79
C ASN A 298 -14.50 5.36 -9.11
N LEU A 299 -15.43 4.58 -9.67
CA LEU A 299 -15.85 3.30 -9.12
C LEU A 299 -15.20 2.14 -9.86
N LEU A 300 -14.71 1.16 -9.11
CA LEU A 300 -14.05 -0.03 -9.62
C LEU A 300 -15.07 -1.05 -10.13
N ASN A 301 -14.91 -1.47 -11.38
CA ASN A 301 -15.58 -2.61 -11.99
C ASN A 301 -14.61 -3.79 -12.10
N THR A 302 -14.80 -4.81 -11.27
CA THR A 302 -13.96 -6.01 -11.21
C THR A 302 -14.30 -7.05 -12.28
N ASN A 303 -15.42 -6.91 -12.99
CA ASN A 303 -15.71 -7.78 -14.14
C ASN A 303 -14.79 -7.43 -15.31
N GLU A 304 -14.62 -6.13 -15.58
CA GLU A 304 -13.81 -5.65 -16.71
C GLU A 304 -12.40 -5.18 -16.31
N TYR A 305 -12.12 -4.97 -15.03
CA TYR A 305 -10.88 -4.35 -14.50
C TYR A 305 -10.70 -2.93 -15.02
N THR A 306 -11.72 -2.13 -14.79
CA THR A 306 -11.79 -0.74 -15.21
C THR A 306 -12.31 0.13 -14.08
N TYR A 307 -11.90 1.38 -14.09
CA TYR A 307 -12.55 2.43 -13.32
C TYR A 307 -13.51 3.22 -14.20
N HIS A 308 -14.73 3.36 -13.72
CA HIS A 308 -15.76 4.18 -14.34
C HIS A 308 -15.92 5.48 -13.56
N ARG A 309 -15.84 6.62 -14.28
CA ARG A 309 -16.24 7.92 -13.75
C ARG A 309 -17.76 7.99 -13.76
N ILE A 310 -18.35 7.92 -12.57
CA ILE A 310 -19.80 7.99 -12.37
C ILE A 310 -20.20 9.42 -12.01
N SER A 311 -21.10 9.98 -12.82
CA SER A 311 -21.65 11.34 -12.66
C SER A 311 -23.13 11.36 -12.30
N SER A 312 -23.88 10.28 -12.56
CA SER A 312 -25.31 10.19 -12.29
C SER A 312 -25.70 8.80 -11.78
N LYS A 313 -26.92 8.69 -11.22
CA LYS A 313 -27.48 7.39 -10.81
C LYS A 313 -27.74 6.45 -12.00
N SER A 314 -28.17 7.00 -13.14
CA SER A 314 -28.33 6.23 -14.38
C SER A 314 -26.99 5.64 -14.85
N ASP A 315 -25.91 6.42 -14.82
CA ASP A 315 -24.56 5.91 -15.15
C ASP A 315 -24.16 4.76 -14.20
N PHE A 316 -24.46 4.89 -12.91
CA PHE A 316 -24.19 3.86 -11.92
C PHE A 316 -24.95 2.56 -12.21
N GLU A 317 -26.26 2.65 -12.44
CA GLU A 317 -27.12 1.48 -12.69
C GLU A 317 -26.80 0.81 -14.04
N LYS A 318 -26.36 1.57 -15.03
CA LYS A 318 -25.88 1.04 -16.32
C LYS A 318 -24.62 0.20 -16.19
N VAL A 319 -23.68 0.62 -15.33
CA VAL A 319 -22.39 -0.07 -15.14
C VAL A 319 -22.52 -1.20 -14.12
N PHE A 320 -23.28 -0.99 -13.05
CA PHE A 320 -23.38 -1.89 -11.91
C PHE A 320 -24.82 -2.37 -11.72
N SER A 321 -25.18 -3.48 -12.37
CA SER A 321 -26.52 -4.08 -12.28
C SER A 321 -26.80 -4.73 -10.92
N ARG A 322 -25.76 -5.26 -10.25
CA ARG A 322 -25.85 -5.94 -8.94
C ARG A 322 -24.72 -5.48 -8.01
N PRO A 323 -24.70 -4.20 -7.58
CA PRO A 323 -23.62 -3.67 -6.76
C PRO A 323 -23.67 -4.23 -5.33
N LEU A 324 -22.51 -4.55 -4.76
CA LEU A 324 -22.37 -4.93 -3.34
C LEU A 324 -22.81 -3.81 -2.39
N ILE A 325 -22.57 -2.56 -2.80
CA ILE A 325 -22.90 -1.36 -2.02
C ILE A 325 -23.62 -0.37 -2.93
N LYS A 326 -24.80 0.09 -2.51
CA LYS A 326 -25.55 1.16 -3.19
C LYS A 326 -25.22 2.52 -2.57
N PRO A 327 -25.21 3.61 -3.35
CA PRO A 327 -25.02 4.95 -2.79
C PRO A 327 -26.20 5.33 -1.89
N SER A 328 -25.91 5.98 -0.76
CA SER A 328 -26.94 6.51 0.16
C SER A 328 -27.53 7.86 -0.27
N PHE A 329 -27.12 8.36 -1.43
CA PHE A 329 -27.55 9.63 -2.00
C PHE A 329 -28.15 9.43 -3.39
N GLN A 330 -29.12 10.28 -3.76
CA GLN A 330 -29.88 10.13 -5.00
C GLN A 330 -29.08 10.53 -6.25
N ASN A 331 -28.23 11.55 -6.17
CA ASN A 331 -27.48 12.04 -7.32
C ASN A 331 -26.03 12.36 -6.96
N PHE A 332 -25.09 11.89 -7.78
CA PHE A 332 -23.67 12.13 -7.61
C PHE A 332 -23.35 13.62 -7.76
N THR A 333 -23.98 14.33 -8.70
CA THR A 333 -23.67 15.76 -8.95
C THR A 333 -24.00 16.65 -7.75
N THR A 334 -25.08 16.36 -7.02
CA THR A 334 -25.55 17.17 -5.88
C THR A 334 -25.01 16.70 -4.53
N ALA A 335 -24.50 15.47 -4.43
CA ALA A 335 -23.87 14.98 -3.21
C ALA A 335 -22.65 15.84 -2.80
N THR A 336 -22.34 15.89 -1.51
CA THR A 336 -21.11 16.56 -1.06
C THR A 336 -19.89 15.74 -1.47
N TYR A 337 -18.73 16.39 -1.60
CA TYR A 337 -17.46 15.69 -1.84
C TYR A 337 -17.21 14.60 -0.80
N SER A 338 -17.49 14.89 0.48
CA SER A 338 -17.32 13.93 1.58
C SER A 338 -18.18 12.67 1.39
N LYS A 339 -19.48 12.83 1.08
CA LYS A 339 -20.39 11.69 0.82
C LYS A 339 -19.91 10.85 -0.36
N ARG A 340 -19.54 11.50 -1.47
CA ARG A 340 -19.02 10.81 -2.66
C ARG A 340 -17.71 10.07 -2.42
N ASN A 341 -16.75 10.73 -1.77
CA ASN A 341 -15.44 10.15 -1.48
C ASN A 341 -15.56 8.96 -0.52
N THR A 342 -16.44 9.06 0.47
CA THR A 342 -16.71 7.96 1.40
C THR A 342 -17.37 6.78 0.70
N PHE A 343 -18.39 7.03 -0.13
CA PHE A 343 -18.98 6.00 -0.98
C PHE A 343 -17.96 5.35 -1.91
N GLN A 344 -17.13 6.14 -2.60
CA GLN A 344 -16.09 5.65 -3.49
C GLN A 344 -15.12 4.70 -2.77
N LYS A 345 -14.62 5.11 -1.61
CA LYS A 345 -13.69 4.31 -0.80
C LYS A 345 -14.31 2.97 -0.40
N LYS A 346 -15.55 3.00 0.10
CA LYS A 346 -16.30 1.79 0.49
C LYS A 346 -16.54 0.85 -0.67
N PHE A 347 -17.07 1.39 -1.77
CA PHE A 347 -17.43 0.63 -2.96
C PHE A 347 -16.20 -0.05 -3.54
N ASN A 348 -15.11 0.69 -3.70
CA ASN A 348 -13.87 0.15 -4.24
C ASN A 348 -13.24 -0.85 -3.27
N TYR A 349 -13.25 -0.61 -1.96
CA TYR A 349 -12.76 -1.58 -0.97
C TYR A 349 -13.55 -2.89 -1.02
N ALA A 350 -14.89 -2.84 -0.98
CA ALA A 350 -15.72 -4.06 -0.99
C ALA A 350 -15.52 -4.88 -2.27
N ASN A 351 -15.47 -4.22 -3.43
CA ASN A 351 -15.19 -4.88 -4.70
C ASN A 351 -13.77 -5.46 -4.73
N LEU A 352 -12.78 -4.71 -4.26
CA LEU A 352 -11.38 -5.16 -4.21
C LEU A 352 -11.21 -6.37 -3.29
N THR A 353 -11.76 -6.33 -2.07
CA THR A 353 -11.72 -7.45 -1.12
C THR A 353 -12.37 -8.70 -1.70
N THR A 354 -13.52 -8.54 -2.36
CA THR A 354 -14.21 -9.67 -3.02
C THR A 354 -13.37 -10.26 -4.15
N GLU A 355 -12.73 -9.41 -4.96
CA GLU A 355 -11.86 -9.84 -6.05
C GLU A 355 -10.60 -10.55 -5.55
N MET A 356 -9.99 -10.07 -4.47
CA MET A 356 -8.81 -10.71 -3.88
C MET A 356 -9.14 -12.08 -3.26
N ASN A 357 -10.32 -12.23 -2.67
CA ASN A 357 -10.81 -13.53 -2.23
C ASN A 357 -11.07 -14.48 -3.40
N ASN A 358 -11.53 -13.96 -4.54
CA ASN A 358 -11.65 -14.76 -5.76
C ASN A 358 -10.27 -15.21 -6.26
N LEU A 359 -9.28 -14.31 -6.28
CA LEU A 359 -7.90 -14.65 -6.61
C LEU A 359 -7.32 -15.73 -5.68
N HIS A 360 -7.54 -15.62 -4.36
CA HIS A 360 -7.14 -16.66 -3.41
C HIS A 360 -7.71 -18.03 -3.80
N LYS A 361 -9.00 -18.10 -4.14
CA LYS A 361 -9.66 -19.35 -4.56
C LYS A 361 -9.09 -19.91 -5.86
N ILE A 362 -8.89 -19.06 -6.87
CA ILE A 362 -8.29 -19.45 -8.15
C ILE A 362 -6.93 -20.11 -7.92
N ILE A 363 -6.04 -19.47 -7.15
CA ILE A 363 -4.71 -20.02 -6.84
C ILE A 363 -4.84 -21.31 -6.03
N LYS A 364 -5.69 -21.33 -4.99
CA LYS A 364 -5.90 -22.52 -4.14
C LYS A 364 -6.43 -23.73 -4.92
N ASN A 365 -7.25 -23.49 -5.94
CA ASN A 365 -7.79 -24.54 -6.81
C ASN A 365 -6.83 -24.93 -7.95
N ASN A 366 -5.63 -24.35 -8.02
CA ASN A 366 -4.68 -24.52 -9.13
C ASN A 366 -5.26 -24.13 -10.51
N GLU A 367 -6.20 -23.18 -10.52
CA GLU A 367 -6.72 -22.60 -11.76
C GLU A 367 -5.70 -21.58 -12.31
N SER A 368 -5.52 -21.54 -13.64
CA SER A 368 -4.57 -20.60 -14.26
C SER A 368 -5.01 -19.17 -14.05
N VAL A 369 -4.23 -18.43 -13.27
CA VAL A 369 -4.51 -17.02 -13.00
C VAL A 369 -4.29 -16.18 -14.26
N LEU A 370 -3.28 -16.51 -15.07
CA LEU A 370 -3.05 -15.85 -16.35
C LEU A 370 -4.29 -15.96 -17.25
N LYS A 371 -4.84 -17.17 -17.41
CA LYS A 371 -6.06 -17.39 -18.20
C LYS A 371 -7.21 -16.54 -17.67
N PHE A 372 -7.42 -16.49 -16.36
CA PHE A 372 -8.43 -15.64 -15.74
C PHE A 372 -8.26 -14.16 -16.11
N LEU A 373 -7.02 -13.66 -16.07
CA LEU A 373 -6.70 -12.27 -16.39
C LEU A 373 -6.93 -11.94 -17.88
N THR A 374 -6.68 -12.87 -18.81
CA THR A 374 -6.84 -12.60 -20.27
C THR A 374 -8.26 -12.22 -20.69
N TYR A 375 -9.27 -12.56 -19.89
CA TYR A 375 -10.67 -12.17 -20.12
C TYR A 375 -11.01 -10.75 -19.62
N LYS A 376 -10.11 -10.11 -18.87
CA LYS A 376 -10.34 -8.78 -18.27
C LYS A 376 -10.00 -7.67 -19.26
N LYS A 377 -11.02 -7.18 -19.96
CA LYS A 377 -10.93 -6.15 -21.03
C LYS A 377 -10.03 -4.95 -20.69
N GLY A 378 -10.11 -4.43 -19.46
CA GLY A 378 -9.40 -3.23 -19.03
C GLY A 378 -7.88 -3.40 -18.88
N ILE A 379 -7.39 -4.63 -18.78
CA ILE A 379 -5.97 -4.93 -18.56
C ILE A 379 -5.38 -5.94 -19.57
N LYS A 380 -6.20 -6.49 -20.48
CA LYS A 380 -5.82 -7.50 -21.46
C LYS A 380 -4.48 -7.21 -22.15
N ASP A 381 -4.35 -6.01 -22.72
CA ASP A 381 -3.16 -5.62 -23.50
C ASP A 381 -1.90 -5.41 -22.63
N GLN A 382 -2.06 -5.35 -21.32
CA GLN A 382 -0.97 -5.16 -20.37
C GLN A 382 -0.46 -6.47 -19.80
N ILE A 383 -1.30 -7.51 -19.76
CA ILE A 383 -0.98 -8.80 -19.14
C ILE A 383 0.15 -9.49 -19.91
N ASP A 384 0.01 -9.63 -21.23
CA ASP A 384 1.00 -10.36 -22.04
C ASP A 384 2.39 -9.74 -21.92
N ASN A 385 2.47 -8.41 -21.91
CA ASN A 385 3.75 -7.71 -21.78
C ASN A 385 4.32 -7.80 -20.37
N LYS A 386 3.48 -7.80 -19.32
CA LYS A 386 3.93 -7.75 -17.91
C LYS A 386 4.19 -9.13 -17.30
N VAL A 387 3.41 -10.14 -17.68
CA VAL A 387 3.57 -11.53 -17.20
C VAL A 387 4.73 -12.21 -17.90
N LYS A 388 4.87 -12.07 -19.23
CA LYS A 388 6.07 -12.52 -19.94
C LYS A 388 7.34 -11.85 -19.40
N TRP A 389 7.22 -10.59 -18.96
CA TRP A 389 8.34 -9.94 -18.28
C TRP A 389 8.64 -10.58 -16.93
N LEU A 390 7.64 -10.93 -16.10
CA LEU A 390 7.87 -11.48 -14.76
C LEU A 390 8.59 -12.83 -14.80
N ASP A 391 8.12 -13.74 -15.67
CA ASP A 391 8.74 -15.07 -15.81
C ASP A 391 10.15 -14.98 -16.43
N ASN A 392 10.35 -14.12 -17.44
CA ASN A 392 11.68 -13.87 -17.99
C ASN A 392 12.62 -13.19 -16.97
N PHE A 393 12.13 -12.26 -16.16
CA PHE A 393 12.95 -11.47 -15.25
C PHE A 393 13.33 -12.23 -13.97
N ILE A 394 12.48 -13.14 -13.49
CA ILE A 394 12.79 -14.00 -12.35
C ILE A 394 13.72 -15.15 -12.76
N ARG A 395 13.55 -15.71 -13.98
CA ARG A 395 14.36 -16.85 -14.45
C ARG A 395 15.69 -16.47 -15.09
N MET A 396 15.82 -15.30 -15.70
CA MET A 396 17.08 -14.88 -16.32
C MET A 396 18.04 -14.28 -15.29
N LYS A 397 19.32 -14.66 -15.37
CA LYS A 397 20.42 -13.88 -14.79
C LYS A 397 20.35 -12.45 -15.31
N SER A 398 20.70 -11.50 -14.46
CA SER A 398 20.44 -10.08 -14.62
C SER A 398 21.10 -9.57 -15.89
N LEU A 399 20.45 -8.63 -16.57
CA LEU A 399 21.15 -7.75 -17.52
C LEU A 399 22.21 -6.86 -16.83
N TYR A 400 22.27 -6.88 -15.49
CA TYR A 400 23.19 -6.12 -14.65
C TYR A 400 24.11 -7.02 -13.78
N ASP A 401 24.23 -8.31 -14.09
CA ASP A 401 25.19 -9.20 -13.44
C ASP A 401 26.51 -9.00 -14.19
N PHE A 402 27.16 -7.85 -13.95
CA PHE A 402 28.52 -7.53 -14.38
C PHE A 402 29.45 -7.53 -13.16
#